data_AF-A0AB38DMT5-F1
#
_entry.id   AF-A0AB38DMT5-F1
#
_cell.length_a   1.000
_cell.length_b   1.000
_cell.length_c   1.000
_cell.angle_alpha   90.00
_cell.angle_beta   90.00
_cell.angle_gamma   90.00
#
_symmetry.space_group_name_H-M   'P 1'
#
loop_
_entity.id
_entity.type
_entity.pdbx_description
1 polymer ?
#
loop_
_entity_poly.entity_id
_entity_poly.type
_entity_poly.pdbx_seq_one_letter_code
_entity_poly.pdbx_strand_id
1 'polypeptide(L)'
;MDDILKADLGALGKLSPQLSAIADRIDGRISAGGSATKGADPALVAIQSMTSKTIPNVQRVASRRLRVIGELISEAHQDFVQHSSELEAAFKNTPSIYRQG
;
A
#
# COMPACT_ATOMS: atom_id res chain seq x y z
N MET A 1 6.53 -24.65 6.82
CA MET A 1 6.80 -23.19 6.76
C MET A 1 7.31 -22.77 8.13
N ASP A 2 8.46 -22.08 8.18
CA ASP A 2 9.05 -21.56 9.42
C ASP A 2 8.12 -20.55 10.11
N ASP A 3 8.13 -20.49 11.44
CA ASP A 3 7.17 -19.67 12.21
C ASP A 3 7.43 -18.18 12.04
N ILE A 4 8.68 -17.78 11.82
CA ILE A 4 9.06 -16.39 11.49
C ILE A 4 8.45 -16.00 10.14
N LEU A 5 8.59 -16.84 9.11
CA LEU A 5 8.04 -16.57 7.79
C LEU A 5 6.50 -16.45 7.81
N LYS A 6 5.80 -17.29 8.60
CA LYS A 6 4.35 -17.16 8.78
C LYS A 6 3.98 -15.83 9.46
N ALA A 7 4.74 -15.43 10.47
CA ALA A 7 4.51 -14.17 11.18
C ALA A 7 4.71 -12.96 10.24
N ASP A 8 5.78 -12.98 9.43
CA ASP A 8 6.08 -11.93 8.46
C ASP A 8 5.01 -11.83 7.38
N LEU A 9 4.55 -12.95 6.82
CA LEU A 9 3.43 -12.96 5.87
C LEU A 9 2.14 -12.43 6.50
N GLY A 10 1.85 -12.84 7.73
CA GLY A 10 0.72 -12.29 8.49
C GLY A 10 0.82 -10.78 8.72
N ALA A 11 2.03 -10.25 8.90
CA ALA A 11 2.27 -8.81 9.01
C ALA A 11 2.09 -8.09 7.66
N LEU A 12 2.62 -8.64 6.57
CA LEU A 12 2.45 -8.12 5.21
C LEU A 12 0.97 -8.08 4.79
N GLY A 13 0.21 -9.13 5.09
CA GLY A 13 -1.24 -9.18 4.84
C GLY A 13 -2.02 -8.09 5.59
N LYS A 14 -1.54 -7.62 6.74
CA LYS A 14 -2.13 -6.50 7.49
C LYS A 14 -1.64 -5.14 7.02
N LEU A 15 -0.43 -5.06 6.48
CA LEU A 15 0.20 -3.80 6.08
C LEU A 15 -0.50 -3.18 4.86
N SER A 16 -0.81 -3.98 3.84
CA SER A 16 -1.49 -3.50 2.63
C SER A 16 -2.81 -2.73 2.92
N PRO A 17 -3.78 -3.27 3.68
CA PRO A 17 -5.02 -2.53 3.99
C PRO A 17 -4.77 -1.29 4.87
N GLN A 18 -3.74 -1.29 5.71
CA GLN A 18 -3.37 -0.11 6.50
C GLN A 18 -2.85 1.04 5.61
N LEU A 19 -1.98 0.73 4.64
CA LEU A 19 -1.48 1.73 3.68
C LEU A 19 -2.61 2.33 2.85
N SER A 20 -3.56 1.49 2.40
CA SER A 20 -4.76 1.95 1.69
C SER A 20 -5.62 2.88 2.57
N ALA A 21 -5.87 2.50 3.83
CA ALA A 21 -6.63 3.34 4.76
C ALA A 21 -5.96 4.70 5.04
N ILE A 22 -4.62 4.75 5.07
CA ILE A 22 -3.87 6.01 5.21
C ILE A 22 -4.02 6.85 3.93
N ALA A 23 -3.93 6.22 2.75
CA ALA A 23 -4.11 6.91 1.47
C ALA A 23 -5.52 7.55 1.39
N ASP A 24 -6.56 6.83 1.81
CA ASP A 24 -7.93 7.33 1.83
C ASP A 24 -8.10 8.51 2.81
N ARG A 25 -7.45 8.45 3.98
CA ARG A 25 -7.43 9.58 4.92
C ARG A 25 -6.70 10.80 4.37
N ILE A 26 -5.67 10.61 3.55
CA ILE A 26 -4.97 11.72 2.89
C ILE A 26 -5.90 12.33 1.84
N ASP A 27 -6.48 11.51 0.97
CA ASP A 27 -7.36 11.99 -0.11
C ASP A 27 -8.59 12.70 0.44
N GLY A 28 -9.19 12.21 1.53
CA GLY A 28 -10.32 12.86 2.19
C GLY A 28 -10.02 14.24 2.79
N ARG A 29 -8.74 14.60 2.97
CA ARG A 29 -8.31 15.94 3.45
C ARG A 29 -7.96 16.90 2.32
N ILE A 30 -7.92 16.44 1.08
CA ILE A 30 -7.58 17.28 -0.06
C ILE A 30 -8.77 18.19 -0.36
N SER A 31 -8.76 19.40 0.19
CA SER A 31 -9.79 20.40 -0.12
C SER A 31 -9.66 20.90 -1.56
N ALA A 32 -10.79 21.15 -2.22
CA ALA A 32 -10.82 21.97 -3.42
C ALA A 32 -10.49 23.42 -3.00
N GLY A 33 -9.27 23.86 -3.25
CA GLY A 33 -8.82 25.20 -2.85
C GLY A 33 -9.72 26.32 -3.41
N GLY A 34 -9.86 27.41 -2.65
CA GLY A 34 -10.62 28.58 -3.06
C GLY A 34 -9.90 29.42 -4.12
N SER A 35 -10.67 30.08 -5.00
CA SER A 35 -10.14 30.95 -6.05
C SER A 35 -9.50 32.21 -5.48
N ALA A 36 -8.42 32.68 -6.10
CA ALA A 36 -7.70 33.86 -5.66
C ALA A 36 -8.46 35.15 -5.99
N THR A 37 -8.54 36.05 -5.01
CA THR A 37 -9.10 37.38 -5.21
C THR A 37 -8.12 38.22 -6.03
N LYS A 38 -8.59 38.74 -7.16
CA LYS A 38 -7.78 39.53 -8.10
C LYS A 38 -7.31 40.82 -7.42
N GLY A 39 -6.00 41.09 -7.44
CA GLY A 39 -5.39 42.27 -6.80
C GLY A 39 -4.92 42.07 -5.35
N ALA A 40 -4.86 40.83 -4.86
CA ALA A 40 -4.30 40.53 -3.54
C ALA A 40 -2.78 40.73 -3.45
N ASP A 41 -2.30 41.00 -2.24
CA ASP A 41 -0.88 41.11 -1.90
C ASP A 41 -0.08 39.88 -2.39
N PRO A 42 1.13 40.04 -2.96
CA PRO A 42 1.93 38.93 -3.48
C PRO A 42 2.19 37.80 -2.47
N ALA A 43 2.35 38.11 -1.18
CA ALA A 43 2.53 37.08 -0.15
C ALA A 43 1.25 36.28 0.07
N LEU A 44 0.08 36.94 0.03
CA LEU A 44 -1.22 36.26 0.09
C LEU A 44 -1.45 35.37 -1.15
N VAL A 45 -1.07 35.82 -2.34
CA VAL A 45 -1.12 35.00 -3.56
C VAL A 45 -0.24 33.76 -3.43
N ALA A 46 0.97 33.90 -2.88
CA ALA A 46 1.88 32.78 -2.66
C ALA A 46 1.30 31.75 -1.67
N ILE A 47 0.77 32.21 -0.54
CA ILE A 47 0.10 31.34 0.45
C ILE A 47 -1.07 30.62 -0.19
N GLN A 48 -1.90 31.32 -0.96
CA GLN A 48 -3.05 30.71 -1.63
C GLN A 48 -2.64 29.70 -2.69
N SER A 49 -1.59 29.96 -3.47
CA SER A 49 -1.03 29.00 -4.42
C SER A 49 -0.52 27.74 -3.70
N MET A 50 0.16 27.93 -2.57
CA MET A 50 0.67 26.83 -1.76
C MET A 50 -0.47 25.96 -1.21
N THR A 51 -1.53 26.57 -0.65
CA THR A 51 -2.65 25.84 -0.03
C THR A 51 -3.62 25.24 -1.05
N SER A 52 -3.82 25.87 -2.20
CA SER A 52 -4.77 25.39 -3.23
C SER A 52 -4.15 24.45 -4.26
N LYS A 53 -2.83 24.49 -4.46
CA LYS A 53 -2.14 23.68 -5.48
C LYS A 53 -1.03 22.82 -4.89
N THR A 54 -0.02 23.43 -4.28
CA THR A 54 1.21 22.72 -3.89
C THR A 54 0.94 21.65 -2.85
N ILE A 55 0.28 21.99 -1.74
CA ILE A 55 -0.05 21.05 -0.66
C ILE A 55 -0.96 19.92 -1.18
N PRO A 56 -2.09 20.20 -1.87
CA PRO A 56 -2.90 19.17 -2.51
C PRO A 56 -2.13 18.24 -3.44
N ASN A 57 -1.21 18.77 -4.25
CA ASN A 57 -0.41 17.95 -5.17
C ASN A 57 0.50 16.98 -4.42
N VAL A 58 1.18 17.45 -3.37
CA VAL A 58 2.02 16.59 -2.53
C VAL A 58 1.18 15.50 -1.86
N GLN A 59 0.00 15.84 -1.34
CA GLN A 59 -0.93 14.88 -0.75
C GLN A 59 -1.34 13.79 -1.76
N ARG A 60 -1.67 14.15 -3.00
CA ARG A 60 -1.99 13.18 -4.06
C ARG A 60 -0.83 12.26 -4.39
N VAL A 61 0.40 12.79 -4.43
CA VAL A 61 1.60 11.96 -4.68
C VAL A 61 1.82 10.98 -3.54
N ALA A 62 1.66 11.43 -2.29
CA ALA A 62 1.80 10.58 -1.12
C ALA A 62 0.73 9.46 -1.09
N SER A 63 -0.54 9.80 -1.29
CA SER A 63 -1.63 8.80 -1.30
C SER A 63 -1.44 7.76 -2.41
N ARG A 64 -1.06 8.19 -3.63
CA ARG A 64 -0.75 7.28 -4.73
C ARG A 64 0.40 6.33 -4.40
N ARG A 65 1.49 6.81 -3.81
CA ARG A 65 2.63 5.96 -3.43
C ARG A 65 2.23 4.92 -2.39
N LEU A 66 1.43 5.29 -1.40
CA LEU A 66 0.94 4.35 -0.40
C LEU A 66 0.10 3.24 -1.04
N ARG A 67 -0.73 3.56 -2.04
CA ARG A 67 -1.50 2.55 -2.79
C ARG A 67 -0.60 1.61 -3.59
N VAL A 68 0.35 2.14 -4.35
CA VAL A 68 1.30 1.33 -5.13
C VAL A 68 2.10 0.38 -4.23
N ILE A 69 2.57 0.86 -3.08
CA ILE A 69 3.28 0.01 -2.11
C ILE A 69 2.33 -1.05 -1.54
N GLY A 70 1.10 -0.69 -1.21
CA GLY A 70 0.08 -1.62 -0.72
C GLY A 70 -0.28 -2.71 -1.73
N GLU A 71 -0.37 -2.37 -3.02
CA GLU A 71 -0.59 -3.29 -4.13
C GLU A 71 0.58 -4.27 -4.25
N LEU A 72 1.82 -3.77 -4.30
CA LEU A 72 3.03 -4.59 -4.37
C LEU A 72 3.14 -5.58 -3.19
N ILE A 73 2.81 -5.12 -1.97
CA ILE A 73 2.80 -5.98 -0.78
C ILE A 73 1.72 -7.06 -0.89
N SER A 74 0.53 -6.71 -1.39
CA SER A 74 -0.57 -7.66 -1.55
C SER A 74 -0.23 -8.73 -2.58
N GLU A 75 0.35 -8.34 -3.72
CA GLU A 75 0.82 -9.26 -4.76
C GLU A 75 1.89 -10.20 -4.21
N ALA A 76 2.95 -9.66 -3.61
CA ALA A 76 4.00 -10.46 -3.01
C ALA A 76 3.45 -11.44 -1.96
N HIS A 77 2.54 -10.99 -1.08
CA HIS A 77 1.92 -11.87 -0.09
C HIS A 77 1.11 -13.00 -0.73
N GLN A 78 0.34 -12.71 -1.79
CA GLN A 78 -0.43 -13.72 -2.51
C GLN A 78 0.48 -14.75 -3.18
N ASP A 79 1.53 -14.30 -3.88
CA ASP A 79 2.50 -15.16 -4.57
C ASP A 79 3.20 -16.09 -3.57
N PHE A 80 3.67 -15.56 -2.43
CA PHE A 80 4.31 -16.37 -1.41
C PHE A 80 3.37 -17.41 -0.82
N VAL A 81 2.13 -17.03 -0.50
CA VAL A 81 1.13 -17.96 0.04
C VAL A 81 0.82 -19.06 -0.99
N GLN A 82 0.61 -18.68 -2.25
CA GLN A 82 0.31 -19.62 -3.33
C GLN A 82 1.44 -20.63 -3.56
N HIS A 83 2.68 -20.16 -3.75
CA HIS A 83 3.83 -21.03 -3.98
C HIS A 83 4.14 -21.93 -2.79
N SER A 84 3.94 -21.44 -1.57
CA SER A 84 4.13 -22.27 -0.36
C SER A 84 3.11 -23.40 -0.28
N SER A 85 1.86 -23.14 -0.68
CA SER A 85 0.78 -24.13 -0.72
C SER A 85 1.02 -25.19 -1.78
N GLU A 86 1.50 -24.77 -2.97
CA GLU A 86 1.89 -25.68 -4.06
C GLU A 86 3.03 -26.61 -3.65
N LEU A 87 4.08 -26.08 -3.00
CA LEU A 87 5.19 -26.88 -2.50
C LEU A 87 4.73 -27.89 -1.44
N GLU A 88 3.87 -27.48 -0.51
CA GLU A 88 3.33 -28.36 0.52
C GLU A 88 2.46 -29.48 -0.07
N ALA A 89 1.63 -29.15 -1.07
CA ALA A 89 0.84 -30.12 -1.80
C ALA A 89 1.72 -31.11 -2.57
N ALA A 90 2.75 -30.63 -3.27
CA ALA A 90 3.71 -31.46 -3.98
C ALA A 90 4.45 -32.42 -3.02
N PHE A 91 4.91 -31.93 -1.86
CA PHE A 91 5.56 -32.76 -0.85
C PHE A 91 4.62 -33.85 -0.32
N LYS A 92 3.37 -33.52 0.02
CA LYS A 92 2.37 -34.49 0.50
C LYS A 92 2.02 -35.55 -0.55
N ASN A 93 2.00 -35.16 -1.82
CA ASN A 93 1.63 -36.05 -2.93
C ASN A 93 2.83 -36.77 -3.56
N THR A 94 4.05 -36.48 -3.12
CA THR A 94 5.24 -37.20 -3.58
C THR A 94 5.22 -38.62 -3.00
N PRO A 95 5.19 -39.68 -3.82
CA PRO A 95 5.22 -41.05 -3.31
C PRO A 95 6.51 -41.29 -2.54
N SER A 96 6.40 -41.57 -1.24
CA SER A 96 7.56 -41.86 -0.40
C SER A 96 8.12 -43.23 -0.77
N ILE A 97 9.35 -43.27 -1.26
CA ILE A 97 10.10 -44.49 -1.60
C ILE A 97 10.38 -45.40 -0.38
N TYR A 98 10.11 -44.92 0.84
CA TYR A 98 10.24 -45.65 2.10
C TYR A 98 8.94 -46.32 2.59
N ARG A 99 7.88 -46.42 1.76
CA ARG A 99 6.60 -47.03 2.14
C ARG A 99 6.44 -48.50 1.76
N GLN A 100 7.51 -49.18 1.40
CA GLN A 100 7.51 -50.63 1.23
C GLN A 100 8.44 -51.26 2.26
N GLY A 101 7.83 -51.75 3.33
CA GLY A 101 8.45 -52.43 4.46
C GLY A 101 7.37 -52.83 5.44
#